data_AF-A0A969NIB9-F1
#
_entry.id   AF-A0A969NIB9-F1
#
_cell.length_a   1.000
_cell.length_b   1.000
_cell.length_c   1.000
_cell.angle_alpha   90.00
_cell.angle_beta   90.00
_cell.angle_gamma   90.00
#
_symmetry.space_group_name_H-M   'P 1'
#
loop_
_entity.id
_entity.type
_entity.pdbx_description
1 polymer ?
#
loop_
_entity_poly.entity_id
_entity_poly.type
_entity_poly.pdbx_seq_one_letter_code
_entity_poly.pdbx_strand_id
1 'polypeptide(L)' 'MVTRESAIEKAKQFINDCQSNGLSFQKVLLFGSAAKDMTHEWSDIDLLLVSDQFNENVLII' A
#
# COMPACT_ATOMS: atom_id res chain seq x y z
N MET A 1 -19.57 2.23 6.34
CA MET A 1 -19.42 1.01 5.51
C MET A 1 -18.05 1.07 4.88
N VAL A 2 -17.28 0.00 4.90
CA VAL A 2 -15.95 -0.01 4.26
C VAL A 2 -16.17 0.01 2.75
N THR A 3 -15.76 1.09 2.10
CA THR A 3 -15.77 1.24 0.63
C THR A 3 -14.34 1.24 0.10
N ARG A 4 -14.20 1.03 -1.21
CA ARG A 4 -12.91 1.14 -1.91
C ARG A 4 -12.26 2.50 -1.65
N GLU A 5 -13.02 3.59 -1.70
CA GLU A 5 -12.53 4.94 -1.43
C GLU A 5 -12.03 5.06 0.01
N SER A 6 -12.79 4.54 0.98
CA SER A 6 -12.37 4.58 2.39
C SER A 6 -11.09 3.77 2.64
N ALA A 7 -10.91 2.65 1.92
CA ALA A 7 -9.71 1.83 1.99
C ALA A 7 -8.51 2.54 1.34
N ILE A 8 -8.71 3.21 0.20
CA ILE A 8 -7.67 4.02 -0.45
C ILE A 8 -7.24 5.19 0.45
N GLU A 9 -8.18 5.88 1.10
CA GLU A 9 -7.84 6.95 2.04
C GLU A 9 -7.09 6.39 3.26
N LYS A 10 -7.45 5.21 3.75
CA LYS A 10 -6.72 4.53 4.82
C LYS A 10 -5.30 4.15 4.41
N ALA A 11 -5.12 3.66 3.18
CA ALA A 11 -3.82 3.38 2.58
C ALA A 11 -2.94 4.64 2.51
N LYS A 12 -3.51 5.78 2.08
CA LYS A 12 -2.78 7.07 2.07
C LYS A 12 -2.37 7.52 3.48
N GLN A 13 -3.26 7.40 4.46
CA GLN A 13 -2.95 7.71 5.85
C GLN A 13 -1.80 6.84 6.36
N PHE A 14 -1.86 5.53 6.10
CA PHE A 14 -0.78 4.60 6.46
C PHE A 14 0.56 5.02 5.84
N ILE A 15 0.59 5.39 4.56
CA ILE A 15 1.81 5.88 3.90
C ILE A 15 2.34 7.15 4.57
N ASN A 16 1.46 8.11 4.88
CA ASN A 16 1.84 9.36 5.56
C ASN A 16 2.38 9.11 6.96
N ASP A 17 1.79 8.16 7.71
CA ASP A 17 2.26 7.77 9.03
C ASP A 17 3.65 7.14 8.92
N CYS A 18 3.86 6.23 7.96
CA CYS A 18 5.19 5.66 7.69
C CYS A 18 6.23 6.75 7.37
N GLN A 19 5.88 7.72 6.51
CA GLN A 19 6.75 8.84 6.16
C GLN A 19 7.08 9.73 7.36
N SER A 20 6.09 10.00 8.21
CA SER A 20 6.28 10.78 9.43
C SER A 20 7.18 10.06 10.45
N ASN A 21 7.28 8.73 10.36
CA ASN A 21 8.18 7.90 11.18
C ASN A 21 9.55 7.66 10.51
N GLY A 22 9.87 8.38 9.41
CA GLY A 22 11.18 8.35 8.77
C GLY A 22 11.34 7.31 7.65
N LEU A 23 10.25 6.70 7.19
CA LEU A 23 10.27 5.83 6.01
C LEU A 23 10.09 6.66 4.72
N SER A 24 11.03 6.58 3.80
CA SER A 24 10.94 7.13 2.45
C SER A 24 10.56 6.04 1.45
N PHE A 25 9.62 6.36 0.56
CA PHE A 25 9.22 5.46 -0.53
C PHE A 25 9.58 6.08 -1.87
N GLN A 26 10.22 5.30 -2.74
CA GLN A 26 10.47 5.67 -4.13
C GLN A 26 9.22 5.49 -4.97
N LYS A 27 8.47 4.42 -4.70
CA LYS A 27 7.20 4.12 -5.35
C LYS A 27 6.24 3.48 -4.35
N VAL A 28 4.97 3.82 -4.50
CA VAL A 28 3.86 3.14 -3.84
C VAL A 28 2.87 2.76 -4.92
N LEU A 29 2.54 1.47 -5.01
CA LEU A 29 1.67 0.93 -6.05
C LEU A 29 0.49 0.23 -5.39
N LEU A 30 -0.72 0.62 -5.81
CA LEU A 30 -1.94 -0.14 -5.52
C LEU A 30 -2.03 -1.28 -6.54
N PHE A 31 -2.19 -2.52 -6.06
CA PHE A 31 -2.36 -3.68 -6.92
C PHE A 31 -3.52 -4.55 -6.42
N GLY A 32 -3.65 -5.76 -6.98
CA GLY A 32 -4.69 -6.71 -6.56
C GLY A 32 -6.08 -6.33 -7.06
N SER A 33 -7.10 -6.80 -6.34
CA SER A 33 -8.52 -6.65 -6.71
C SER A 33 -8.98 -5.19 -6.69
N ALA A 34 -8.46 -4.40 -5.74
CA ALA A 34 -8.76 -2.98 -5.58
C ALA A 34 -8.25 -2.11 -6.75
N ALA A 35 -7.18 -2.53 -7.41
CA ALA A 35 -6.67 -1.86 -8.60
C ALA A 35 -7.48 -2.18 -9.87
N LYS A 36 -8.21 -3.29 -9.88
CA LYS A 36 -8.95 -3.80 -11.06
C LYS A 36 -10.46 -3.53 -11.01
N ASP A 37 -10.94 -2.78 -10.01
CA ASP A 37 -12.37 -2.58 -9.73
C ASP A 37 -13.15 -3.90 -9.56
N MET A 38 -12.47 -4.95 -9.08
CA MET A 38 -13.05 -6.27 -8.78
C MET A 38 -13.16 -6.53 -7.27
N THR A 39 -13.21 -5.46 -6.48
CA THR A 39 -13.34 -5.54 -5.01
C THR A 39 -14.74 -5.99 -4.59
N HIS A 40 -14.80 -6.94 -3.67
CA HIS A 40 -16.01 -7.40 -2.99
C HIS A 40 -16.07 -6.84 -1.56
N GLU A 41 -17.21 -7.03 -0.88
CA GLU A 41 -17.48 -6.48 0.46
C GLU A 41 -16.49 -6.94 1.55
N TRP A 42 -15.76 -8.01 1.28
CA TRP A 42 -14.78 -8.64 2.17
C TRP A 42 -13.35 -8.54 1.63
N SER A 43 -13.15 -7.78 0.55
CA SER A 43 -11.83 -7.60 -0.05
C SER A 43 -10.97 -6.65 0.76
N ASP A 44 -9.72 -7.02 0.91
CA ASP A 44 -8.62 -6.20 1.42
C ASP A 44 -8.05 -5.27 0.33
N ILE A 45 -7.05 -4.48 0.73
CA ILE A 45 -6.32 -3.56 -0.15
C ILE A 45 -4.84 -3.94 -0.16
N ASP A 46 -4.31 -4.18 -1.36
CA ASP A 46 -2.93 -4.60 -1.54
C ASP A 46 -2.04 -3.42 -1.98
N LEU A 47 -0.98 -3.15 -1.20
CA LEU A 47 0.01 -2.11 -1.51
C LEU A 47 1.41 -2.70 -1.65
N LEU A 48 2.12 -2.28 -2.71
CA LEU A 48 3.53 -2.54 -2.86
C LEU A 48 4.31 -1.26 -2.57
N LEU A 49 5.16 -1.32 -1.55
CA LEU A 49 6.01 -0.22 -1.11
C LEU A 49 7.44 -0.48 -1.55
N VAL A 50 8.00 0.43 -2.35
CA VAL A 50 9.38 0.33 -2.83
C VAL A 50 10.21 1.39 -2.12
N SER A 51 11.23 0.95 -1.38
CA SER A 51 12.14 1.80 -0.62
C SER A 51 13.55 1.21 -0.63
N ASP A 52 14.56 2.09 -0.60
CA ASP A 52 15.99 1.80 -0.44
C ASP A 52 16.35 1.48 1.01
N GLN A 53 15.46 1.86 1.93
CA GLN A 53 15.58 1.48 3.34
C GLN A 53 15.21 0.01 3.57
N PHE A 54 14.54 -0.64 2.61
CA PHE A 54 14.24 -2.08 2.64
C PHE A 54 15.40 -2.86 2.00
N ASN A 55 16.50 -2.99 2.71
CA ASN A 55 17.74 -3.60 2.21
C ASN A 55 18.10 -4.93 2.89
N GLU A 56 17.44 -5.30 3.99
CA GLU A 56 17.70 -6.55 4.70
C GLU A 56 16.75 -7.67 4.27
N ASN A 57 17.25 -8.91 4.20
CA ASN A 57 16.48 -10.12 3.86
C ASN A 57 15.75 -10.06 2.50
N VAL A 58 16.32 -9.34 1.53
CA VAL A 58 15.77 -9.21 0.18
C VAL A 58 16.48 -10.14 -0.80
N LEU A 59 15.71 -10.97 -1.53
CA LEU A 59 16.20 -11.71 -2.69
C LEU A 59 15.76 -10.99 -3.96
N ILE A 60 16.73 -10.45 -4.70
CA ILE A 60 16.49 -9.92 -6.05
C ILE A 60 16.62 -11.10 -7.03
N ILE A 61 15.54 -11.43 -7.74
CA ILE A 61 15.48 -12.48 -8.77
C ILE A 61 15.48 -11.91 -10.17
#